data_AF-A0A1G0A6Y4-F1
#
_entry.id   AF-A0A1G0A6Y4-F1
#
_cell.length_a   1.000
_cell.length_b   1.000
_cell.length_c   1.000
_cell.angle_alpha   90.00
_cell.angle_beta   90.00
_cell.angle_gamma   90.00
#
_symmetry.space_group_name_H-M   'P 1'
#
loop_
_entity.id
_entity.type
_entity.pdbx_description
1 polymer ?
#
loop_
_entity_poly.entity_id
_entity_poly.type
_entity_poly.pdbx_seq_one_letter_code
_entity_poly.pdbx_strand_id
1 'polypeptide(L)'
;MAVKKIEQVIKTDGGPDVVIRLAKVPDMRRIQMLYAEVYGGNYSISLITDKEKMRRAIEDDDYYWVVADCQGRIIGSLVYAVDLDDRISKAFGAVVSHDYRKMNLAYTMMKLVLDDITHNKKLVDTVYATTRTANYAPQKLTESLGFIKTGIFPNTHKVSENETHCFAAYITEQALKKRRGKPHLIPEVLPFYQLIRKQLNLDNPIISRVQGQFHELRNKAQLIPLETITAPGFIKNRYKRVKNEGFFAHIYMPFHEPNMIFITPDQSTEVYLQSNKDNYCVVIGGFTREPSAAVVLESVAQKLNEMRMSYIEVILDAYSPQLQREAMDARFIPSGYYPCMKKAGGRQHDCIVFSRTFEILDFRNVRILSLYKNFLREYLKLWRENYVESAFRND
;
A
#
# COMPACT_ATOMS: atom_id res chain seq x y z
N MET A 1 7.01 16.61 22.23
CA MET A 1 6.67 16.39 20.81
C MET A 1 7.13 17.59 20.01
N ALA A 2 7.72 17.39 18.83
CA ALA A 2 8.22 18.48 18.00
C ALA A 2 7.05 19.24 17.39
N VAL A 3 6.93 20.54 17.67
CA VAL A 3 5.86 21.38 17.12
C VAL A 3 5.84 21.26 15.59
N LYS A 4 4.71 20.86 15.02
CA LYS A 4 4.50 20.86 13.57
C LYS A 4 4.40 22.30 13.11
N LYS A 5 5.29 22.72 12.21
CA LYS A 5 5.27 24.05 11.63
C LYS A 5 5.46 23.94 10.13
N ILE A 6 4.34 24.01 9.41
CA ILE A 6 4.33 24.15 7.95
C ILE A 6 3.49 25.38 7.65
N GLU A 7 4.16 26.41 7.14
CA GLU A 7 3.53 27.62 6.64
C GLU A 7 4.38 28.18 5.48
N GLN A 8 3.76 28.37 4.32
CA GLN A 8 4.40 28.96 3.15
C GLN A 8 3.40 29.83 2.41
N VAL A 9 3.79 31.07 2.09
CA VAL A 9 3.00 31.98 1.25
C VAL A 9 3.53 31.94 -0.17
N ILE A 10 2.65 31.68 -1.13
CA ILE A 10 2.92 31.74 -2.57
C ILE A 10 2.24 33.00 -3.09
N LYS A 11 3.05 33.96 -3.52
CA LYS A 11 2.54 35.18 -4.17
C LYS A 11 2.10 34.85 -5.59
N THR A 12 0.96 35.40 -6.00
CA THR A 12 0.46 35.30 -7.38
C THR A 12 0.48 36.66 -8.04
N ASP A 13 1.06 36.75 -9.24
CA ASP A 13 1.09 38.00 -9.99
C ASP A 13 -0.34 38.46 -10.34
N GLY A 14 -0.77 39.57 -9.74
CA GLY A 14 -2.11 40.14 -9.95
C GLY A 14 -3.27 39.37 -9.33
N GLY A 15 -3.00 38.36 -8.50
CA GLY A 15 -4.02 37.55 -7.84
C GLY A 15 -3.85 37.49 -6.31
N PRO A 16 -4.80 36.86 -5.59
CA PRO A 16 -4.67 36.64 -4.16
C PRO A 16 -3.60 35.63 -3.79
N ASP A 17 -2.82 35.95 -2.74
CA ASP A 17 -1.84 35.05 -2.15
C ASP A 17 -2.46 33.70 -1.77
N VAL A 18 -1.68 32.63 -1.98
CA VAL A 18 -2.03 31.28 -1.54
C VAL A 18 -1.18 30.92 -0.33
N VAL A 19 -1.81 30.55 0.77
CA VAL A 19 -1.16 30.16 2.01
C VAL A 19 -1.25 28.64 2.17
N ILE A 20 -0.11 27.96 2.11
CA ILE A 20 0.01 26.55 2.50
C ILE A 20 0.20 26.50 4.01
N ARG A 21 -0.67 25.77 4.72
CA ARG A 21 -0.64 25.65 6.18
C ARG A 21 -1.15 24.28 6.63
N LEU A 22 -0.93 23.94 7.90
CA LEU A 22 -1.62 22.80 8.51
C LEU A 22 -3.15 23.01 8.49
N ALA A 23 -3.87 21.91 8.26
CA ALA A 23 -5.31 21.86 8.35
C ALA A 23 -5.77 22.05 9.79
N LYS A 24 -6.95 22.65 9.96
CA LYS A 24 -7.64 22.81 11.25
C LYS A 24 -9.01 22.17 11.16
N VAL A 25 -9.61 21.83 12.30
CA VAL A 25 -10.97 21.25 12.37
C VAL A 25 -12.00 22.04 11.55
N PRO A 26 -12.01 23.39 11.53
CA PRO A 26 -12.93 24.15 10.68
C PRO A 26 -12.76 23.93 9.16
N ASP A 27 -11.61 23.45 8.69
CA ASP A 27 -11.35 23.19 7.27
C ASP A 27 -12.00 21.89 6.77
N MET A 28 -12.42 20.99 7.67
CA MET A 28 -12.88 19.64 7.34
C MET A 28 -13.92 19.61 6.21
N ARG A 29 -14.97 20.43 6.33
CA ARG A 29 -16.05 20.47 5.33
C ARG A 29 -15.56 20.95 3.97
N ARG A 30 -14.66 21.94 3.95
CA ARG A 30 -14.10 22.51 2.71
C ARG A 30 -13.17 21.51 2.02
N ILE A 31 -12.39 20.77 2.78
CA ILE A 31 -11.56 19.67 2.27
C ILE A 31 -12.46 18.59 1.64
N GLN A 32 -13.51 18.14 2.34
CA GLN A 32 -14.44 17.14 1.80
C GLN A 32 -15.10 17.60 0.50
N MET A 33 -15.53 18.85 0.44
CA MET A 33 -16.09 19.44 -0.78
C MET A 33 -15.09 19.45 -1.93
N LEU A 34 -13.81 19.78 -1.67
CA LEU A 34 -12.76 19.78 -2.68
C LEU A 34 -12.50 18.36 -3.24
N TYR A 35 -12.48 17.34 -2.38
CA TYR A 35 -12.36 15.94 -2.85
C TYR A 35 -13.57 15.52 -3.68
N ALA A 36 -14.78 15.88 -3.27
CA ALA A 36 -16.00 15.58 -4.01
C ALA A 36 -16.04 16.31 -5.37
N GLU A 37 -15.57 17.56 -5.45
CA GLU A 37 -15.45 18.34 -6.69
C GLU A 37 -14.50 17.67 -7.69
N VAL A 38 -13.36 17.16 -7.21
CA VAL A 38 -12.29 16.64 -8.09
C VAL A 38 -12.45 15.16 -8.42
N TYR A 39 -12.89 14.33 -7.46
CA TYR A 39 -12.96 12.88 -7.60
C TYR A 39 -14.38 12.31 -7.61
N GLY A 40 -15.41 13.15 -7.39
CA GLY A 40 -16.79 12.72 -7.27
C GLY A 40 -17.15 12.13 -5.90
N GLY A 41 -18.42 11.76 -5.74
CA GLY A 41 -18.97 11.27 -4.47
C GLY A 41 -18.49 9.88 -4.02
N ASN A 42 -17.81 9.12 -4.91
CA ASN A 42 -17.42 7.73 -4.66
C ASN A 42 -15.98 7.57 -4.16
N TYR A 43 -15.35 8.64 -3.64
CA TYR A 43 -13.98 8.55 -3.14
C TYR A 43 -13.87 7.56 -1.97
N SER A 44 -13.05 6.51 -2.12
CA SER A 44 -13.06 5.35 -1.23
C SER A 44 -12.22 5.50 0.05
N ILE A 45 -11.37 6.54 0.16
CA ILE A 45 -10.49 6.69 1.33
C ILE A 45 -11.29 7.20 2.53
N SER A 46 -11.50 6.33 3.51
CA SER A 46 -12.25 6.64 4.73
C SER A 46 -11.67 7.79 5.55
N LEU A 47 -10.36 8.05 5.46
CA LEU A 47 -9.72 9.20 6.12
C LEU A 47 -10.34 10.55 5.69
N ILE A 48 -10.85 10.63 4.46
CA ILE A 48 -11.50 11.84 3.92
C ILE A 48 -13.01 11.81 4.15
N THR A 49 -13.65 10.65 3.98
CA THR A 49 -15.12 10.53 3.98
C THR A 49 -15.73 10.31 5.35
N ASP A 50 -14.98 9.78 6.33
CA ASP A 50 -15.42 9.58 7.70
C ASP A 50 -15.05 10.79 8.57
N LYS A 51 -16.08 11.45 9.12
CA LYS A 51 -15.93 12.66 9.93
C LYS A 51 -15.05 12.46 11.17
N GLU A 52 -15.19 11.32 11.85
CA GLU A 52 -14.46 11.07 13.10
C GLU A 52 -13.01 10.68 12.82
N LYS A 53 -12.76 9.91 11.76
CA LYS A 53 -11.38 9.62 11.32
C LYS A 53 -10.67 10.89 10.85
N MET A 54 -11.36 11.73 10.09
CA MET A 54 -10.82 13.00 9.61
C MET A 54 -10.49 13.95 10.75
N ARG A 55 -11.41 14.12 11.71
CA ARG A 55 -11.17 14.95 12.90
C ARG A 55 -9.93 14.47 13.65
N ARG A 56 -9.85 13.17 13.96
CA ARG A 56 -8.69 12.59 14.65
C ARG A 56 -7.42 12.87 13.89
N ALA A 57 -7.37 12.60 12.59
CA ALA A 57 -6.16 12.84 11.80
C ALA A 57 -5.77 14.33 11.65
N ILE A 58 -6.68 15.29 11.83
CA ILE A 58 -6.33 16.72 11.88
C ILE A 58 -5.76 17.09 13.26
N GLU A 59 -6.26 16.46 14.32
CA GLU A 59 -5.87 16.74 15.71
C GLU A 59 -4.61 15.94 16.15
N ASP A 60 -4.28 14.86 15.44
CA ASP A 60 -3.26 13.86 15.82
C ASP A 60 -1.85 14.22 15.31
N ASP A 61 -0.84 13.93 16.14
CA ASP A 61 0.55 14.15 15.83
C ASP A 61 1.13 13.17 14.79
N ASP A 62 0.46 12.04 14.55
CA ASP A 62 0.86 11.03 13.57
C ASP A 62 0.46 11.39 12.12
N TYR A 63 -0.24 12.52 11.91
CA TYR A 63 -0.69 12.93 10.58
C TYR A 63 -0.20 14.31 10.17
N TYR A 64 0.35 14.42 8.97
CA TYR A 64 0.65 15.70 8.35
C TYR A 64 -0.45 16.04 7.34
N TRP A 65 -1.46 16.78 7.80
CA TRP A 65 -2.53 17.26 6.94
C TRP A 65 -2.32 18.74 6.62
N VAL A 66 -1.99 19.04 5.37
CA VAL A 66 -1.76 20.41 4.90
C VAL A 66 -2.82 20.82 3.89
N VAL A 67 -3.17 22.10 3.90
CA VAL A 67 -4.10 22.72 2.97
C VAL A 67 -3.48 23.93 2.30
N ALA A 68 -3.87 24.19 1.06
CA ALA A 68 -3.62 25.46 0.37
C ALA A 68 -4.90 26.29 0.48
N ASP A 69 -4.79 27.46 1.11
CA ASP A 69 -5.86 28.41 1.38
C ASP A 69 -5.68 29.64 0.49
N CYS A 70 -6.73 30.03 -0.23
CA CYS A 70 -6.78 31.25 -1.02
C CYS A 70 -8.02 32.05 -0.61
N GLN A 71 -7.82 33.16 0.10
CA GLN A 71 -8.89 34.03 0.62
C GLN A 71 -9.99 33.27 1.41
N GLY A 72 -9.61 32.28 2.21
CA GLY A 72 -10.53 31.46 2.99
C GLY A 72 -11.15 30.29 2.23
N ARG A 73 -10.84 30.10 0.94
CA ARG A 73 -11.21 28.91 0.18
C ARG A 73 -10.07 27.90 0.23
N ILE A 74 -10.37 26.66 0.61
CA ILE A 74 -9.41 25.55 0.50
C ILE A 74 -9.37 25.10 -0.96
N ILE A 75 -8.23 25.34 -1.62
CA ILE A 75 -7.99 25.03 -3.04
C ILE A 75 -7.03 23.85 -3.23
N GLY A 76 -6.40 23.38 -2.17
CA GLY A 76 -5.56 22.18 -2.15
C GLY A 76 -5.60 21.49 -0.79
N SER A 77 -5.48 20.17 -0.78
CA SER A 77 -5.36 19.35 0.42
C SER A 77 -4.42 18.18 0.18
N LEU A 78 -3.59 17.88 1.18
CA LEU A 78 -2.65 16.76 1.17
C LEU A 78 -2.56 16.16 2.57
N VAL A 79 -2.57 14.84 2.66
CA VAL A 79 -2.42 14.14 3.94
C VAL A 79 -1.39 13.02 3.87
N TYR A 80 -0.48 13.03 4.84
CA TYR A 80 0.49 11.99 5.12
C TYR A 80 0.17 11.38 6.49
N ALA A 81 0.32 10.08 6.65
CA ALA A 81 0.45 9.46 7.96
C ALA A 81 1.91 9.10 8.22
N VAL A 82 2.31 9.16 9.47
CA VAL A 82 3.68 8.96 9.95
C VAL A 82 3.63 7.89 11.03
N ASP A 83 4.45 6.85 10.87
CA ASP A 83 4.72 5.85 11.89
C ASP A 83 6.13 6.09 12.40
N LEU A 84 6.25 6.57 13.64
CA LEU A 84 7.53 6.89 14.26
C LEU A 84 8.29 5.64 14.73
N ASP A 85 7.57 4.56 15.06
CA ASP A 85 8.14 3.33 15.57
C ASP A 85 8.87 2.59 14.46
N ASP A 86 8.17 2.40 13.33
CA ASP A 86 8.72 1.79 12.11
C ASP A 86 9.47 2.78 11.21
N ARG A 87 9.39 4.08 11.52
CA ARG A 87 10.03 5.17 10.78
C ARG A 87 9.65 5.14 9.30
N ILE A 88 8.36 4.99 9.02
CA ILE A 88 7.78 4.98 7.66
C ILE A 88 6.66 6.02 7.58
N SER A 89 6.38 6.51 6.37
CA SER A 89 5.23 7.37 6.11
C SER A 89 4.48 6.94 4.85
N LYS A 90 3.19 7.22 4.79
CA LYS A 90 2.35 7.06 3.59
C LYS A 90 1.73 8.37 3.20
N ALA A 91 1.93 8.80 1.95
CA ALA A 91 1.12 9.84 1.33
C ALA A 91 -0.22 9.23 0.88
N PHE A 92 -1.31 9.62 1.54
CA PHE A 92 -2.62 8.98 1.37
C PHE A 92 -3.45 9.61 0.24
N GLY A 93 -3.48 10.94 0.17
CA GLY A 93 -4.30 11.64 -0.81
C GLY A 93 -3.84 13.07 -1.00
N ALA A 94 -3.83 13.50 -2.25
CA ALA A 94 -3.51 14.85 -2.68
C ALA A 94 -4.59 15.33 -3.64
N VAL A 95 -5.13 16.52 -3.43
CA VAL A 95 -6.12 17.13 -4.32
C VAL A 95 -5.81 18.60 -4.49
N VAL A 96 -5.94 19.10 -5.72
CA VAL A 96 -5.84 20.52 -6.07
C VAL A 96 -7.00 20.84 -7.00
N SER A 97 -7.70 21.94 -6.70
CA SER A 97 -8.82 22.43 -7.51
C SER A 97 -8.36 22.66 -8.96
N HIS A 98 -9.25 22.40 -9.91
CA HIS A 98 -8.94 22.44 -11.34
C HIS A 98 -8.34 23.79 -11.78
N ASP A 99 -8.87 24.88 -11.23
CA ASP A 99 -8.49 26.25 -11.55
C ASP A 99 -7.04 26.58 -11.12
N TYR A 100 -6.49 25.84 -10.17
CA TYR A 100 -5.20 26.12 -9.51
C TYR A 100 -4.10 25.11 -9.84
N ARG A 101 -4.35 24.15 -10.75
CA ARG A 101 -3.39 23.07 -11.05
C ARG A 101 -2.06 23.56 -11.65
N LYS A 102 -2.05 24.72 -12.31
CA LYS A 102 -0.85 25.30 -12.95
C LYS A 102 0.10 25.99 -11.98
N MET A 103 -0.26 26.10 -10.69
CA MET A 103 0.54 26.77 -9.67
C MET A 103 1.50 25.83 -8.91
N ASN A 104 1.69 24.60 -9.39
CA ASN A 104 2.56 23.59 -8.75
C ASN A 104 2.22 23.29 -7.27
N LEU A 105 0.99 23.57 -6.83
CA LEU A 105 0.59 23.42 -5.41
C LEU A 105 0.80 22.00 -4.88
N ALA A 106 0.45 20.98 -5.66
CA ALA A 106 0.65 19.59 -5.26
C ALA A 106 2.14 19.27 -5.01
N TYR A 107 3.03 19.77 -5.87
CA TYR A 107 4.48 19.63 -5.69
C TYR A 107 4.96 20.37 -4.45
N THR A 108 4.59 21.63 -4.28
CA THR A 108 5.02 22.43 -3.13
C THR A 108 4.55 21.82 -1.81
N MET A 109 3.28 21.44 -1.72
CA MET A 109 2.71 20.82 -0.50
C MET A 109 3.41 19.49 -0.18
N MET A 110 3.60 18.61 -1.17
CA MET A 110 4.27 17.33 -0.95
C MET A 110 5.74 17.52 -0.58
N LYS A 111 6.44 18.45 -1.23
CA LYS A 111 7.84 18.76 -0.93
C LYS A 111 8.01 19.29 0.49
N LEU A 112 7.16 20.22 0.92
CA LEU A 112 7.19 20.75 2.29
C LEU A 112 7.07 19.64 3.35
N VAL A 113 6.08 18.77 3.19
CA VAL A 113 5.87 17.66 4.14
C VAL A 113 7.02 16.66 4.07
N LEU A 114 7.43 16.26 2.85
CA LEU A 114 8.51 15.31 2.63
C LEU A 114 9.84 15.81 3.23
N ASP A 115 10.21 17.06 2.99
CA ASP A 115 11.43 17.67 3.52
C ASP A 115 11.37 17.78 5.05
N ASP A 116 10.21 18.13 5.63
CA ASP A 116 10.06 18.19 7.09
C ASP A 116 10.28 16.81 7.74
N ILE A 117 9.58 15.77 7.25
CA ILE A 117 9.60 14.45 7.89
C ILE A 117 10.86 13.64 7.59
N THR A 118 11.54 13.87 6.48
CA THR A 118 12.75 13.10 6.09
C THR A 118 14.06 13.82 6.36
N HIS A 119 14.14 15.14 6.14
CA HIS A 119 15.40 15.88 6.21
C HIS A 119 15.50 16.75 7.46
N ASN A 120 14.49 17.57 7.73
CA ASN A 120 14.56 18.56 8.81
C ASN A 120 14.44 17.91 10.18
N LYS A 121 13.40 17.08 10.36
CA LYS A 121 13.12 16.38 11.62
C LYS A 121 13.56 14.93 11.64
N LYS A 122 13.84 14.34 10.47
CA LYS A 122 14.32 12.95 10.33
C LYS A 122 13.41 11.94 11.06
N LEU A 123 12.10 12.16 11.00
CA LEU A 123 11.09 11.34 11.66
C LEU A 123 11.02 9.96 11.02
N VAL A 124 11.11 9.90 9.68
CA VAL A 124 10.97 8.66 8.90
C VAL A 124 12.17 8.43 8.00
N ASP A 125 12.43 7.16 7.71
CA ASP A 125 13.50 6.71 6.82
C ASP A 125 12.98 6.47 5.40
N THR A 126 11.69 6.15 5.24
CA THR A 126 11.05 5.96 3.93
C THR A 126 9.63 6.53 3.89
N VAL A 127 9.18 6.89 2.69
CA VAL A 127 7.81 7.36 2.42
C VAL A 127 7.29 6.64 1.20
N TYR A 128 6.05 6.15 1.20
CA TYR A 128 5.44 5.59 -0.01
C TYR A 128 4.14 6.27 -0.40
N ALA A 129 3.80 6.11 -1.67
CA ALA A 129 2.57 6.61 -2.26
C ALA A 129 2.04 5.62 -3.30
N THR A 130 0.72 5.58 -3.43
CA THR A 130 0.06 4.99 -4.60
C THR A 130 -0.49 6.10 -5.49
N THR A 131 -0.38 5.94 -6.80
CA THR A 131 -0.89 6.91 -7.77
C THR A 131 -1.75 6.21 -8.81
N ARG A 132 -2.95 6.74 -9.06
CA ARG A 132 -3.84 6.24 -10.11
C ARG A 132 -3.19 6.31 -11.49
N THR A 133 -3.52 5.36 -12.36
CA THR A 133 -2.98 5.31 -13.73
C THR A 133 -3.86 5.98 -14.77
N ALA A 134 -4.96 6.63 -14.39
CA ALA A 134 -5.82 7.36 -15.34
C ALA A 134 -5.09 8.54 -16.02
N ASN A 135 -4.05 9.07 -15.38
CA ASN A 135 -3.21 10.13 -15.93
C ASN A 135 -1.74 10.02 -15.47
N TYR A 136 -0.83 10.65 -16.21
CA TYR A 136 0.60 10.64 -15.92
C TYR A 136 1.01 11.63 -14.81
N ALA A 137 0.17 12.61 -14.48
CA ALA A 137 0.58 13.76 -13.67
C ALA A 137 1.02 13.38 -12.23
N PRO A 138 0.29 12.55 -11.47
CA PRO A 138 0.71 12.08 -10.15
C PRO A 138 1.98 11.22 -10.21
N GLN A 139 2.14 10.40 -11.27
CA GLN A 139 3.34 9.59 -11.46
C GLN A 139 4.57 10.49 -11.68
N LYS A 140 4.47 11.50 -12.55
CA LYS A 140 5.53 12.48 -12.78
C LYS A 140 5.80 13.35 -11.55
N LEU A 141 4.77 13.66 -10.77
CA LEU A 141 4.91 14.39 -9.50
C LEU A 141 5.77 13.61 -8.50
N THR A 142 5.48 12.31 -8.28
CA THR A 142 6.31 11.49 -7.40
C THR A 142 7.74 11.37 -7.93
N GLU A 143 7.91 11.23 -9.25
CA GLU A 143 9.24 11.21 -9.89
C GLU A 143 10.03 12.50 -9.66
N SER A 144 9.41 13.68 -9.81
CA SER A 144 10.09 14.96 -9.59
C SER A 144 10.43 15.24 -8.12
N LEU A 145 9.79 14.52 -7.19
CA LEU A 145 10.10 14.53 -5.75
C LEU A 145 11.15 13.49 -5.35
N GLY A 146 11.69 12.72 -6.32
CA GLY A 146 12.73 11.72 -6.06
C GLY A 146 12.21 10.34 -5.63
N PHE A 147 10.92 10.05 -5.82
CA PHE A 147 10.41 8.71 -5.58
C PHE A 147 10.87 7.76 -6.69
N ILE A 148 11.33 6.58 -6.28
CA ILE A 148 11.59 5.44 -7.15
C ILE A 148 10.32 4.63 -7.38
N LYS A 149 10.29 3.88 -8.48
CA LYS A 149 9.15 3.03 -8.87
C LYS A 149 9.36 1.66 -8.27
N THR A 150 8.41 1.19 -7.47
CA THR A 150 8.53 -0.04 -6.68
C THR A 150 7.52 -1.11 -7.07
N GLY A 151 6.46 -0.77 -7.81
CA GLY A 151 5.48 -1.76 -8.25
C GLY A 151 4.29 -1.19 -9.00
N ILE A 152 3.34 -2.07 -9.30
CA ILE A 152 2.04 -1.76 -9.91
C ILE A 152 1.00 -2.71 -9.34
N PHE A 153 -0.20 -2.21 -9.09
CA PHE A 153 -1.32 -2.93 -8.50
C PHE A 153 -2.50 -2.96 -9.48
N PRO A 154 -2.57 -3.97 -10.36
CA PRO A 154 -3.66 -4.13 -11.32
C PRO A 154 -5.01 -4.30 -10.64
N ASN A 155 -6.03 -3.55 -11.10
CA ASN A 155 -7.40 -3.62 -10.59
C ASN A 155 -7.56 -3.48 -9.06
N THR A 156 -6.66 -2.74 -8.40
CA THR A 156 -6.64 -2.66 -6.93
C THR A 156 -7.89 -2.00 -6.34
N HIS A 157 -8.50 -1.06 -7.06
CA HIS A 157 -9.66 -0.29 -6.59
C HIS A 157 -10.74 -0.24 -7.67
N LYS A 158 -11.99 -0.06 -7.24
CA LYS A 158 -13.15 0.14 -8.12
C LYS A 158 -13.97 1.33 -7.65
N VAL A 159 -13.77 2.48 -8.29
CA VAL A 159 -14.50 3.73 -7.95
C VAL A 159 -15.70 3.90 -8.89
N SER A 160 -15.42 3.95 -10.20
CA SER A 160 -16.42 3.88 -11.27
C SER A 160 -16.08 2.74 -12.24
N GLU A 161 -14.78 2.54 -12.48
CA GLU A 161 -14.20 1.46 -13.26
C GLU A 161 -13.06 0.83 -12.46
N ASN A 162 -12.53 -0.29 -12.96
CA ASN A 162 -11.33 -0.91 -12.38
C ASN A 162 -10.13 0.03 -12.53
N GLU A 163 -9.51 0.39 -11.41
CA GLU A 163 -8.34 1.25 -11.38
C GLU A 163 -7.08 0.42 -11.10
N THR A 164 -6.10 0.56 -11.98
CA THR A 164 -4.71 0.16 -11.69
C THR A 164 -4.00 1.32 -10.99
N HIS A 165 -3.19 1.01 -9.98
CA HIS A 165 -2.38 2.00 -9.26
C HIS A 165 -0.90 1.69 -9.42
N CYS A 166 -0.09 2.73 -9.59
CA CYS A 166 1.35 2.64 -9.49
C CYS A 166 1.80 2.73 -8.03
N PHE A 167 2.91 2.07 -7.71
CA PHE A 167 3.51 2.09 -6.37
C PHE A 167 4.90 2.72 -6.42
N ALA A 168 5.11 3.74 -5.58
CA ALA A 168 6.35 4.50 -5.53
C ALA A 168 6.83 4.68 -4.08
N ALA A 169 8.15 4.77 -3.91
CA ALA A 169 8.76 5.03 -2.60
C ALA A 169 9.88 6.06 -2.68
N TYR A 170 9.92 6.96 -1.71
CA TYR A 170 11.06 7.80 -1.39
C TYR A 170 11.86 7.13 -0.28
N ILE A 171 13.16 6.98 -0.50
CA ILE A 171 14.04 6.23 0.40
C ILE A 171 15.23 7.11 0.74
N THR A 172 15.38 7.42 2.02
CA THR A 172 16.51 8.24 2.48
C THR A 172 17.82 7.48 2.37
N GLU A 173 18.94 8.20 2.26
CA GLU A 173 20.26 7.59 2.35
C GLU A 173 20.46 6.82 3.66
N GLN A 174 19.87 7.32 4.75
CA GLN A 174 19.92 6.69 6.06
C GLN A 174 19.23 5.32 6.07
N ALA A 175 18.12 5.18 5.35
CA ALA A 175 17.43 3.91 5.16
C ALA A 175 18.33 2.91 4.42
N LEU A 176 18.95 3.33 3.31
CA LEU A 176 19.84 2.49 2.52
C LEU A 176 21.06 2.03 3.32
N LYS A 177 21.65 2.91 4.14
CA LYS A 177 22.78 2.55 5.04
C LYS A 177 22.38 1.49 6.09
N LYS A 178 21.13 1.49 6.55
CA LYS A 178 20.59 0.54 7.53
C LYS A 178 19.96 -0.70 6.88
N ARG A 179 19.93 -0.76 5.56
CA ARG A 179 19.28 -1.86 4.83
C ARG A 179 19.97 -3.18 5.12
N ARG A 180 19.18 -4.23 5.35
CA ARG A 180 19.66 -5.60 5.34
C ARG A 180 19.94 -6.02 3.90
N GLY A 181 21.22 -6.17 3.54
CA GLY A 181 21.65 -6.63 2.22
C GLY A 181 21.25 -8.07 1.91
N LYS A 182 21.41 -8.44 0.64
CA LYS A 182 21.24 -9.78 0.05
C LYS A 182 19.89 -10.41 0.41
N PRO A 183 18.78 -9.89 -0.15
CA PRO A 183 17.48 -10.54 0.01
C PRO A 183 17.52 -11.95 -0.59
N HIS A 184 16.74 -12.87 -0.02
CA HIS A 184 16.67 -14.27 -0.45
C HIS A 184 15.38 -14.45 -1.24
N LEU A 185 15.49 -14.59 -2.56
CA LEU A 185 14.37 -14.51 -3.47
C LEU A 185 14.15 -15.83 -4.24
N ILE A 186 12.89 -16.12 -4.55
CA ILE A 186 12.55 -17.08 -5.60
C ILE A 186 12.74 -16.44 -7.00
N PRO A 187 12.94 -17.26 -8.06
CA PRO A 187 13.13 -16.75 -9.43
C PRO A 187 12.03 -15.80 -9.92
N GLU A 188 10.78 -16.01 -9.51
CA GLU A 188 9.63 -15.23 -9.94
C GLU A 188 9.61 -13.79 -9.39
N VAL A 189 10.27 -13.57 -8.25
CA VAL A 189 10.40 -12.24 -7.63
C VAL A 189 11.60 -11.47 -8.18
N LEU A 190 12.61 -12.18 -8.71
CA LEU A 190 13.86 -11.57 -9.20
C LEU A 190 13.64 -10.44 -10.23
N PRO A 191 12.74 -10.55 -11.24
CA PRO A 191 12.51 -9.47 -12.19
C PRO A 191 12.08 -8.15 -11.53
N PHE A 192 11.21 -8.24 -10.51
CA PHE A 192 10.79 -7.07 -9.73
C PHE A 192 11.98 -6.46 -9.01
N TYR A 193 12.77 -7.27 -8.29
CA TYR A 193 13.97 -6.81 -7.61
C TYR A 193 14.97 -6.12 -8.56
N GLN A 194 15.19 -6.68 -9.76
CA GLN A 194 16.12 -6.12 -10.74
C GLN A 194 15.72 -4.70 -11.20
N LEU A 195 14.43 -4.41 -11.31
CA LEU A 195 13.94 -3.07 -11.66
C LEU A 195 14.28 -2.04 -10.58
N ILE A 196 14.20 -2.41 -9.30
CA ILE A 196 14.57 -1.55 -8.17
C ILE A 196 16.08 -1.47 -8.04
N ARG A 197 16.78 -2.61 -8.16
CA ARG A 197 18.24 -2.69 -8.06
C ARG A 197 18.92 -1.72 -9.03
N LYS A 198 18.41 -1.58 -10.25
CA LYS A 198 18.94 -0.63 -11.26
C LYS A 198 18.72 0.83 -10.87
N GLN A 199 17.64 1.15 -10.17
CA GLN A 199 17.34 2.52 -9.72
C GLN A 199 18.21 2.95 -8.54
N LEU A 200 18.55 2.01 -7.64
CA LEU A 200 19.22 2.29 -6.37
C LEU A 200 20.66 1.74 -6.27
N ASN A 201 21.14 1.08 -7.32
CA ASN A 201 22.42 0.36 -7.33
C ASN A 201 22.58 -0.64 -6.17
N LEU A 202 21.56 -1.49 -5.95
CA LEU A 202 21.57 -2.49 -4.87
C LEU A 202 22.48 -3.68 -5.18
N ASP A 203 22.81 -4.44 -4.14
CA ASP A 203 23.57 -5.68 -4.22
C ASP A 203 22.81 -6.81 -4.94
N ASN A 204 23.51 -7.89 -5.29
CA ASN A 204 22.86 -9.06 -5.90
C ASN A 204 22.06 -9.84 -4.84
N PRO A 205 20.87 -10.36 -5.17
CA PRO A 205 20.11 -11.18 -4.26
C PRO A 205 20.68 -12.60 -4.21
N ILE A 206 20.30 -13.37 -3.19
CA ILE A 206 20.48 -14.82 -3.17
C ILE A 206 19.24 -15.44 -3.80
N ILE A 207 19.43 -16.32 -4.79
CA ILE A 207 18.31 -16.99 -5.48
C ILE A 207 18.18 -18.42 -4.97
N SER A 208 16.99 -18.76 -4.49
CA SER A 208 16.65 -20.09 -4.00
C SER A 208 15.52 -20.68 -4.83
N ARG A 209 15.77 -21.84 -5.44
CA ARG A 209 14.71 -22.63 -6.09
C ARG A 209 14.05 -23.49 -5.03
N VAL A 210 12.88 -23.05 -4.59
CA VAL A 210 12.04 -23.77 -3.64
C VAL A 210 10.92 -24.46 -4.41
N GLN A 211 10.75 -25.76 -4.18
CA GLN A 211 9.61 -26.51 -4.70
C GLN A 211 8.37 -26.19 -3.86
N GLY A 212 7.28 -25.84 -4.53
CA GLY A 212 5.99 -25.65 -3.88
C GLY A 212 5.43 -26.99 -3.42
N GLN A 213 5.03 -27.06 -2.15
CA GLN A 213 4.35 -28.25 -1.61
C GLN A 213 2.86 -28.23 -1.92
N PHE A 214 2.32 -27.08 -2.37
CA PHE A 214 0.89 -26.90 -2.53
C PHE A 214 0.29 -27.70 -3.69
N HIS A 215 1.06 -28.00 -4.75
CA HIS A 215 0.51 -28.72 -5.91
C HIS A 215 0.22 -30.19 -5.59
N GLU A 216 1.02 -30.82 -4.74
CA GLU A 216 0.75 -32.16 -4.18
C GLU A 216 -0.40 -32.11 -3.17
N LEU A 217 -0.49 -31.02 -2.44
CA LEU A 217 -1.58 -30.71 -1.52
C LEU A 217 -2.87 -30.33 -2.24
N ARG A 218 -2.90 -29.83 -3.48
CA ARG A 218 -4.16 -29.37 -4.11
C ARG A 218 -5.21 -30.48 -4.27
N ASN A 219 -4.75 -31.72 -4.42
CA ASN A 219 -5.61 -32.90 -4.50
C ASN A 219 -5.93 -33.52 -3.12
N LYS A 220 -5.35 -33.00 -2.01
CA LYS A 220 -5.44 -33.57 -0.65
C LYS A 220 -5.67 -32.57 0.50
N ALA A 221 -5.36 -31.29 0.32
CA ALA A 221 -5.43 -30.24 1.32
C ALA A 221 -6.87 -29.78 1.39
N GLN A 222 -7.49 -30.22 2.47
CA GLN A 222 -8.75 -29.68 2.91
C GLN A 222 -8.49 -28.23 3.32
N LEU A 223 -9.04 -27.28 2.56
CA LEU A 223 -9.03 -25.87 2.95
C LEU A 223 -9.69 -25.74 4.33
N ILE A 224 -9.14 -24.87 5.17
CA ILE A 224 -9.60 -24.72 6.54
C ILE A 224 -10.93 -23.95 6.55
N PRO A 225 -11.94 -24.40 7.33
CA PRO A 225 -13.22 -23.70 7.42
C PRO A 225 -13.04 -22.37 8.15
N LEU A 226 -13.48 -21.27 7.54
CA LEU A 226 -13.38 -19.93 8.10
C LEU A 226 -14.76 -19.30 8.33
N GLU A 227 -14.98 -18.86 9.56
CA GLU A 227 -16.09 -18.00 9.97
C GLU A 227 -15.67 -16.53 9.90
N THR A 228 -16.65 -15.63 9.72
CA THR A 228 -16.39 -14.20 9.54
C THR A 228 -16.94 -13.40 10.72
N ILE A 229 -16.10 -12.55 11.31
CA ILE A 229 -16.51 -11.56 12.33
C ILE A 229 -16.31 -10.15 11.79
N THR A 230 -17.36 -9.33 11.84
CA THR A 230 -17.38 -7.92 11.40
C THR A 230 -17.85 -6.98 12.52
N ALA A 231 -17.08 -6.94 13.61
CA ALA A 231 -17.35 -6.09 14.77
C ALA A 231 -16.14 -5.18 15.07
N PRO A 232 -16.01 -3.99 14.42
CA PRO A 232 -14.76 -3.21 14.41
C PRO A 232 -14.20 -2.88 15.80
N GLY A 233 -15.05 -2.52 16.76
CA GLY A 233 -14.61 -2.23 18.13
C GLY A 233 -14.04 -3.46 18.85
N PHE A 234 -14.68 -4.63 18.69
CA PHE A 234 -14.19 -5.91 19.20
C PHE A 234 -12.86 -6.29 18.54
N ILE A 235 -12.82 -6.20 17.21
CA ILE A 235 -11.66 -6.58 16.39
C ILE A 235 -10.44 -5.75 16.75
N LYS A 236 -10.59 -4.41 16.84
CA LYS A 236 -9.50 -3.50 17.25
C LYS A 236 -8.94 -3.87 18.62
N ASN A 237 -9.82 -4.12 19.59
CA ASN A 237 -9.40 -4.46 20.95
C ASN A 237 -8.75 -5.84 21.04
N ARG A 238 -9.22 -6.81 20.26
CA ARG A 238 -8.62 -8.15 20.17
C ARG A 238 -7.24 -8.08 19.51
N TYR A 239 -7.12 -7.38 18.39
CA TYR A 239 -5.87 -7.27 17.64
C TYR A 239 -4.71 -6.70 18.46
N LYS A 240 -4.98 -5.71 19.34
CA LYS A 240 -3.98 -5.16 20.28
C LYS A 240 -3.29 -6.22 21.16
N ARG A 241 -3.91 -7.38 21.36
CA ARG A 241 -3.40 -8.48 22.20
C ARG A 241 -2.86 -9.64 21.39
N VAL A 242 -3.10 -9.66 20.08
CA VAL A 242 -2.63 -10.73 19.20
C VAL A 242 -1.16 -10.53 18.91
N LYS A 243 -0.41 -11.63 19.00
CA LYS A 243 0.95 -11.69 18.50
C LYS A 243 0.91 -12.36 17.14
N ASN A 244 1.63 -11.78 16.19
CA ASN A 244 1.81 -12.40 14.89
C ASN A 244 2.65 -13.68 15.05
N GLU A 245 2.04 -14.83 14.78
CA GLU A 245 2.64 -16.16 14.94
C GLU A 245 2.50 -17.00 13.67
N GLY A 246 3.33 -18.03 13.53
CA GLY A 246 3.47 -18.76 12.27
C GLY A 246 3.98 -17.83 11.16
N PHE A 247 3.42 -17.95 9.95
CA PHE A 247 3.86 -17.11 8.83
C PHE A 247 3.49 -15.62 9.01
N PHE A 248 2.53 -15.28 9.87
CA PHE A 248 2.15 -13.89 10.12
C PHE A 248 3.28 -13.06 10.73
N ALA A 249 4.27 -13.68 11.39
CA ALA A 249 5.47 -12.99 11.87
C ALA A 249 6.26 -12.29 10.73
N HIS A 250 6.08 -12.78 9.51
CA HIS A 250 6.72 -12.29 8.28
C HIS A 250 5.87 -11.27 7.53
N ILE A 251 4.61 -11.06 7.94
CA ILE A 251 3.73 -10.05 7.35
C ILE A 251 4.07 -8.66 7.88
N TYR A 252 3.88 -7.65 7.03
CA TYR A 252 4.02 -6.25 7.41
C TYR A 252 3.10 -5.33 6.60
N MET A 253 2.00 -4.89 7.18
CA MET A 253 1.00 -4.05 6.52
C MET A 253 0.78 -2.73 7.30
N PRO A 254 1.62 -1.71 7.09
CA PRO A 254 1.52 -0.46 7.84
C PRO A 254 0.30 0.35 7.42
N PHE A 255 -0.16 1.25 8.30
CA PHE A 255 -1.26 2.20 8.07
C PHE A 255 -2.63 1.59 7.75
N HIS A 256 -2.87 0.35 8.19
CA HIS A 256 -4.16 -0.33 8.09
C HIS A 256 -4.66 -0.73 9.48
N GLU A 257 -5.97 -0.64 9.69
CA GLU A 257 -6.61 -1.03 10.94
C GLU A 257 -7.63 -2.14 10.65
N PRO A 258 -7.54 -3.30 11.34
CA PRO A 258 -8.41 -4.41 11.04
C PRO A 258 -9.88 -4.12 11.37
N ASN A 259 -10.76 -4.48 10.46
CA ASN A 259 -12.21 -4.38 10.62
C ASN A 259 -12.95 -5.70 10.33
N MET A 260 -12.21 -6.76 10.00
CA MET A 260 -12.71 -8.10 9.74
C MET A 260 -11.74 -9.13 10.32
N ILE A 261 -12.28 -10.23 10.86
CA ILE A 261 -11.51 -11.42 11.24
C ILE A 261 -12.09 -12.62 10.50
N PHE A 262 -11.21 -13.45 9.94
CA PHE A 262 -11.53 -14.83 9.63
C PHE A 262 -10.96 -15.74 10.70
N ILE A 263 -11.78 -16.65 11.21
CA ILE A 263 -11.44 -17.51 12.34
C ILE A 263 -11.92 -18.94 12.10
N THR A 264 -11.13 -19.93 12.48
CA THR A 264 -11.58 -21.33 12.47
C THR A 264 -12.49 -21.61 13.67
N PRO A 265 -13.46 -22.55 13.57
CA PRO A 265 -14.35 -22.87 14.70
C PRO A 265 -13.61 -23.30 15.98
N ASP A 266 -12.44 -23.93 15.84
CA ASP A 266 -11.57 -24.34 16.94
C ASP A 266 -10.60 -23.24 17.43
N GLN A 267 -10.66 -22.04 16.83
CA GLN A 267 -9.80 -20.89 17.09
C GLN A 267 -8.30 -21.18 16.93
N SER A 268 -7.92 -22.22 16.17
CA SER A 268 -6.53 -22.54 15.86
C SER A 268 -5.92 -21.57 14.84
N THR A 269 -6.73 -20.86 14.07
CA THR A 269 -6.32 -19.87 13.08
C THR A 269 -7.18 -18.62 13.18
N GLU A 270 -6.54 -17.45 13.25
CA GLU A 270 -7.16 -16.14 13.14
C GLU A 270 -6.40 -15.27 12.15
N VAL A 271 -7.13 -14.74 11.16
CA VAL A 271 -6.59 -13.85 10.13
C VAL A 271 -7.29 -12.50 10.26
N TYR A 272 -6.51 -11.45 10.50
CA TYR A 272 -6.99 -10.09 10.62
C TYR A 272 -6.89 -9.38 9.27
N LEU A 273 -8.01 -8.83 8.82
CA LEU A 273 -8.11 -8.13 7.56
C LEU A 273 -8.67 -6.73 7.75
N GLN A 274 -8.31 -5.84 6.83
CA GLN A 274 -9.09 -4.65 6.57
C GLN A 274 -9.75 -4.80 5.21
N SER A 275 -11.06 -4.58 5.15
CA SER A 275 -11.81 -4.39 3.92
C SER A 275 -12.29 -2.95 3.76
N ASN A 276 -12.31 -2.45 2.52
CA ASN A 276 -12.87 -1.16 2.17
C ASN A 276 -14.21 -1.32 1.44
N LYS A 277 -14.95 -0.21 1.27
CA LYS A 277 -16.25 -0.20 0.59
C LYS A 277 -16.18 -0.56 -0.90
N ASP A 278 -15.01 -0.42 -1.51
CA ASP A 278 -14.73 -0.77 -2.90
C ASP A 278 -14.21 -2.20 -3.07
N ASN A 279 -14.45 -3.06 -2.07
CA ASN A 279 -14.08 -4.47 -2.07
C ASN A 279 -12.57 -4.76 -2.13
N TYR A 280 -11.73 -3.75 -1.85
CA TYR A 280 -10.30 -3.90 -1.59
C TYR A 280 -10.09 -4.50 -0.19
N CYS A 281 -9.24 -5.51 -0.09
CA CYS A 281 -8.86 -6.14 1.18
C CYS A 281 -7.34 -6.21 1.36
N VAL A 282 -6.89 -6.21 2.61
CA VAL A 282 -5.49 -6.52 2.97
C VAL A 282 -5.43 -7.47 4.15
N VAL A 283 -4.43 -8.34 4.15
CA VAL A 283 -4.05 -9.13 5.33
C VAL A 283 -3.12 -8.31 6.20
N ILE A 284 -3.49 -8.09 7.46
CA ILE A 284 -2.75 -7.24 8.39
C ILE A 284 -1.88 -8.07 9.34
N GLY A 285 -2.37 -9.24 9.74
CA GLY A 285 -1.69 -10.11 10.69
C GLY A 285 -2.60 -11.22 11.19
N GLY A 286 -2.17 -11.92 12.23
CA GLY A 286 -2.90 -13.07 12.75
C GLY A 286 -2.02 -14.11 13.41
N PHE A 287 -2.62 -15.25 13.71
CA PHE A 287 -1.89 -16.44 14.14
C PHE A 287 -2.51 -17.67 13.48
N THR A 288 -1.73 -18.74 13.35
CA THR A 288 -2.22 -20.00 12.81
C THR A 288 -1.40 -21.16 13.35
N ARG A 289 -2.07 -22.29 13.59
CA ARG A 289 -1.43 -23.60 13.82
C ARG A 289 -1.24 -24.39 12.52
N GLU A 290 -1.86 -23.97 11.42
CA GLU A 290 -1.64 -24.56 10.10
C GLU A 290 -0.22 -24.20 9.62
N PRO A 291 0.66 -25.19 9.39
CA PRO A 291 2.04 -24.95 8.98
C PRO A 291 2.17 -24.36 7.57
N SER A 292 1.21 -24.60 6.67
CA SER A 292 1.27 -24.11 5.30
C SER A 292 0.61 -22.73 5.15
N ALA A 293 1.40 -21.70 4.85
CA ALA A 293 0.84 -20.39 4.51
C ALA A 293 -0.02 -20.45 3.24
N ALA A 294 0.32 -21.35 2.30
CA ALA A 294 -0.46 -21.53 1.08
C ALA A 294 -1.90 -21.99 1.37
N VAL A 295 -2.09 -22.94 2.30
CA VAL A 295 -3.42 -23.40 2.72
C VAL A 295 -4.21 -22.26 3.38
N VAL A 296 -3.59 -21.51 4.28
CA VAL A 296 -4.25 -20.37 4.95
C VAL A 296 -4.63 -19.29 3.93
N LEU A 297 -3.71 -18.88 3.07
CA LEU A 297 -3.92 -17.83 2.07
C LEU A 297 -4.96 -18.24 1.02
N GLU A 298 -4.98 -19.50 0.58
CA GLU A 298 -6.01 -20.00 -0.33
C GLU A 298 -7.39 -20.04 0.35
N SER A 299 -7.46 -20.47 1.62
CA SER A 299 -8.72 -20.50 2.39
C SER A 299 -9.28 -19.08 2.59
N VAL A 300 -8.41 -18.10 2.91
CA VAL A 300 -8.76 -16.68 2.99
C VAL A 300 -9.26 -16.18 1.63
N ALA A 301 -8.55 -16.49 0.54
CA ALA A 301 -8.93 -16.05 -0.80
C ALA A 301 -10.28 -16.65 -1.24
N GLN A 302 -10.54 -17.93 -0.93
CA GLN A 302 -11.85 -18.54 -1.17
C GLN A 302 -12.95 -17.81 -0.39
N LYS A 303 -12.74 -17.58 0.91
CA LYS A 303 -13.74 -16.91 1.75
C LYS A 303 -14.05 -15.49 1.27
N LEU A 304 -13.03 -14.74 0.85
CA LEU A 304 -13.22 -13.40 0.28
C LEU A 304 -13.99 -13.44 -1.05
N ASN A 305 -13.71 -14.44 -1.90
CA ASN A 305 -14.43 -14.62 -3.15
C ASN A 305 -15.92 -14.95 -2.91
N GLU A 306 -16.22 -15.80 -1.92
CA GLU A 306 -17.61 -16.07 -1.46
C GLU A 306 -18.31 -14.79 -0.99
N MET A 307 -17.57 -13.90 -0.34
CA MET A 307 -18.03 -12.58 0.10
C MET A 307 -18.06 -11.53 -1.04
N ARG A 308 -17.76 -11.92 -2.28
CA ARG A 308 -17.71 -11.04 -3.47
C ARG A 308 -16.74 -9.87 -3.33
N MET A 309 -15.62 -10.09 -2.63
CA MET A 309 -14.51 -9.14 -2.63
C MET A 309 -13.80 -9.18 -3.98
N SER A 310 -13.15 -8.08 -4.36
CA SER A 310 -12.57 -7.93 -5.71
C SER A 310 -11.05 -8.09 -5.71
N TYR A 311 -10.40 -7.84 -4.57
CA TYR A 311 -8.95 -7.76 -4.50
C TYR A 311 -8.41 -7.97 -3.08
N ILE A 312 -7.25 -8.61 -2.95
CA ILE A 312 -6.53 -8.80 -1.68
C ILE A 312 -5.02 -8.58 -1.84
N GLU A 313 -4.38 -7.95 -0.85
CA GLU A 313 -2.91 -7.86 -0.75
C GLU A 313 -2.37 -8.50 0.53
N VAL A 314 -1.13 -9.00 0.42
CA VAL A 314 -0.29 -9.40 1.54
C VAL A 314 1.14 -8.92 1.27
N ILE A 315 1.80 -8.41 2.30
CA ILE A 315 3.19 -7.95 2.21
C ILE A 315 4.04 -8.85 3.08
N LEU A 316 5.03 -9.50 2.47
CA LEU A 316 5.95 -10.43 3.12
C LEU A 316 7.37 -9.89 3.08
N ASP A 317 8.20 -10.25 4.07
CA ASP A 317 9.63 -9.96 3.98
C ASP A 317 10.31 -10.68 2.81
N ALA A 318 11.36 -10.05 2.27
CA ALA A 318 12.09 -10.55 1.11
C ALA A 318 13.18 -11.59 1.47
N TYR A 319 13.14 -12.21 2.65
CA TYR A 319 14.20 -13.10 3.15
C TYR A 319 13.75 -14.54 3.38
N SER A 320 12.48 -14.84 3.09
CA SER A 320 11.87 -16.15 3.31
C SER A 320 11.39 -16.77 1.98
N PRO A 321 12.27 -17.41 1.18
CA PRO A 321 11.90 -18.01 -0.11
C PRO A 321 10.74 -19.01 -0.04
N GLN A 322 10.65 -19.77 1.06
CA GLN A 322 9.54 -20.70 1.28
C GLN A 322 8.19 -19.98 1.32
N LEU A 323 8.08 -18.89 2.07
CA LEU A 323 6.84 -18.11 2.15
C LEU A 323 6.52 -17.38 0.84
N GLN A 324 7.54 -16.94 0.10
CA GLN A 324 7.34 -16.39 -1.24
C GLN A 324 6.75 -17.43 -2.20
N ARG A 325 7.24 -18.68 -2.14
CA ARG A 325 6.70 -19.80 -2.92
C ARG A 325 5.26 -20.12 -2.48
N GLU A 326 4.99 -20.19 -1.18
CA GLU A 326 3.65 -20.49 -0.67
C GLU A 326 2.62 -19.41 -1.01
N ALA A 327 3.01 -18.13 -1.05
CA ALA A 327 2.15 -17.06 -1.56
C ALA A 327 1.82 -17.26 -3.05
N MET A 328 2.82 -17.57 -3.88
CA MET A 328 2.64 -17.88 -5.30
C MET A 328 1.75 -19.11 -5.52
N ASP A 329 1.93 -20.15 -4.71
CA ASP A 329 1.14 -21.38 -4.75
C ASP A 329 -0.35 -21.10 -4.42
N ALA A 330 -0.62 -20.17 -3.49
CA ALA A 330 -1.95 -19.62 -3.22
C ALA A 330 -2.39 -18.55 -4.24
N ARG A 331 -1.70 -18.46 -5.39
CA ARG A 331 -1.97 -17.55 -6.52
C ARG A 331 -1.93 -16.06 -6.18
N PHE A 332 -1.19 -15.69 -5.13
CA PHE A 332 -0.81 -14.31 -4.87
C PHE A 332 0.42 -13.97 -5.72
N ILE A 333 0.28 -13.00 -6.62
CA ILE A 333 1.30 -12.64 -7.60
C ILE A 333 2.11 -11.44 -7.11
N PRO A 334 3.45 -11.45 -7.20
CA PRO A 334 4.29 -10.30 -6.94
C PRO A 334 3.82 -9.10 -7.76
N SER A 335 3.54 -8.01 -7.07
CA SER A 335 3.02 -6.77 -7.64
C SER A 335 3.98 -5.61 -7.41
N GLY A 336 4.83 -5.72 -6.39
CA GLY A 336 5.89 -4.76 -6.12
C GLY A 336 6.99 -5.31 -5.21
N TYR A 337 8.11 -4.61 -5.20
CA TYR A 337 9.23 -4.84 -4.31
C TYR A 337 9.64 -3.52 -3.66
N TYR A 338 9.66 -3.48 -2.34
CA TYR A 338 9.93 -2.28 -1.56
C TYR A 338 11.17 -2.50 -0.68
N PRO A 339 12.33 -1.89 -1.04
CA PRO A 339 13.50 -1.97 -0.20
C PRO A 339 13.36 -1.07 1.04
N CYS A 340 13.93 -1.50 2.17
CA CYS A 340 13.91 -0.76 3.43
C CYS A 340 12.51 -0.46 4.01
N MET A 341 11.51 -1.31 3.75
CA MET A 341 10.12 -1.05 4.12
C MET A 341 9.83 -1.31 5.61
N LYS A 342 10.37 -2.40 6.17
CA LYS A 342 10.08 -2.87 7.52
C LYS A 342 11.30 -2.69 8.43
N LYS A 343 11.14 -2.05 9.58
CA LYS A 343 12.19 -2.01 10.59
C LYS A 343 12.15 -3.30 11.42
N ALA A 344 13.26 -4.03 11.44
CA ALA A 344 13.38 -5.26 12.23
C ALA A 344 14.82 -5.45 12.70
N GLY A 345 15.00 -5.74 13.99
CA GLY A 345 16.34 -6.00 14.57
C GLY A 345 17.34 -4.86 14.34
N GLY A 346 16.89 -3.60 14.36
CA GLY A 346 17.73 -2.41 14.12
C GLY A 346 18.14 -2.19 12.66
N ARG A 347 17.69 -3.04 11.72
CA ARG A 347 17.92 -2.92 10.28
C ARG A 347 16.61 -2.64 9.54
N GLN A 348 16.74 -2.14 8.32
CA GLN A 348 15.63 -1.97 7.40
C GLN A 348 15.56 -3.16 6.45
N HIS A 349 14.44 -3.89 6.48
CA HIS A 349 14.20 -5.09 5.70
C HIS A 349 13.44 -4.75 4.43
N ASP A 350 13.84 -5.38 3.33
CA ASP A 350 13.09 -5.35 2.09
C ASP A 350 11.81 -6.20 2.21
N CYS A 351 10.75 -5.79 1.53
CA CYS A 351 9.47 -6.48 1.48
C CYS A 351 8.98 -6.66 0.04
N ILE A 352 8.16 -7.67 -0.17
CA ILE A 352 7.51 -7.99 -1.43
C ILE A 352 6.01 -7.81 -1.23
N VAL A 353 5.38 -7.04 -2.11
CA VAL A 353 3.93 -6.89 -2.14
C VAL A 353 3.39 -7.94 -3.09
N PHE A 354 2.57 -8.84 -2.57
CA PHE A 354 1.81 -9.78 -3.37
C PHE A 354 0.34 -9.39 -3.40
N SER A 355 -0.31 -9.60 -4.53
CA SER A 355 -1.74 -9.36 -4.67
C SER A 355 -2.45 -10.49 -5.40
N ARG A 356 -3.76 -10.56 -5.18
CA ARG A 356 -4.65 -11.44 -5.92
C ARG A 356 -5.93 -10.67 -6.21
N THR A 357 -6.32 -10.65 -7.48
CA THR A 357 -7.61 -10.13 -7.93
C THR A 357 -8.57 -11.28 -8.19
N PHE A 358 -9.84 -11.06 -7.88
CA PHE A 358 -10.95 -11.97 -8.18
C PHE A 358 -11.74 -11.52 -9.42
N GLU A 359 -11.34 -10.39 -10.01
CA GLU A 359 -11.98 -9.77 -11.16
C GLU A 359 -11.15 -9.97 -12.43
N ILE A 360 -11.79 -9.80 -13.59
CA ILE A 360 -11.09 -9.77 -14.87
C ILE A 360 -10.23 -8.51 -14.95
N LEU A 361 -8.94 -8.69 -15.28
CA LEU A 361 -8.00 -7.59 -15.48
C LEU A 361 -8.46 -6.65 -16.61
N ASP A 362 -8.54 -5.34 -16.32
CA ASP A 362 -8.94 -4.33 -17.29
C ASP A 362 -7.91 -3.19 -17.33
N PHE A 363 -7.30 -3.00 -18.51
CA PHE A 363 -6.23 -2.02 -18.72
C PHE A 363 -6.61 -0.90 -19.70
N ARG A 364 -7.88 -0.81 -20.13
CA ARG A 364 -8.31 0.16 -21.17
C ARG A 364 -7.96 1.61 -20.83
N ASN A 365 -8.01 1.97 -19.54
CA ASN A 365 -7.77 3.33 -19.05
C ASN A 365 -6.39 3.53 -18.39
N VAL A 366 -5.46 2.62 -18.62
CA VAL A 366 -4.12 2.66 -17.99
C VAL A 366 -3.13 3.49 -18.81
N ARG A 367 -2.62 4.55 -18.18
CA ARG A 367 -1.56 5.42 -18.69
C ARG A 367 -0.40 5.42 -17.70
N ILE A 368 0.70 4.74 -18.06
CA ILE A 368 1.83 4.51 -17.15
C ILE A 368 3.18 4.82 -17.78
N LEU A 369 4.09 5.39 -16.98
CA LEU A 369 5.47 5.65 -17.38
C LEU A 369 6.20 4.35 -17.77
N SER A 370 7.26 4.47 -18.56
CA SER A 370 7.97 3.33 -19.15
C SER A 370 8.42 2.30 -18.11
N LEU A 371 8.92 2.73 -16.96
CA LEU A 371 9.39 1.78 -15.93
C LEU A 371 8.24 1.00 -15.29
N TYR A 372 7.08 1.62 -15.09
CA TYR A 372 5.87 0.91 -14.62
C TYR A 372 5.35 -0.12 -15.63
N LYS A 373 5.57 0.10 -16.93
CA LYS A 373 5.23 -0.91 -17.96
C LYS A 373 6.02 -2.20 -17.76
N ASN A 374 7.26 -2.12 -17.27
CA ASN A 374 8.06 -3.30 -17.01
C ASN A 374 7.49 -4.09 -15.82
N PHE A 375 7.09 -3.42 -14.73
CA PHE A 375 6.38 -4.08 -13.63
C PHE A 375 5.09 -4.76 -14.10
N LEU A 376 4.29 -4.06 -14.93
CA LEU A 376 3.04 -4.62 -15.44
C LEU A 376 3.29 -5.85 -16.33
N ARG A 377 4.35 -5.82 -17.14
CA ARG A 377 4.73 -6.96 -17.99
C ARG A 377 5.08 -8.19 -17.16
N GLU A 378 5.90 -8.03 -16.12
CA GLU A 378 6.27 -9.14 -15.24
C GLU A 378 5.05 -9.68 -14.47
N TYR A 379 4.18 -8.80 -13.98
CA TYR A 379 2.93 -9.20 -13.34
C TYR A 379 2.05 -10.01 -14.31
N LEU A 380 1.82 -9.51 -15.53
CA LEU A 380 0.97 -10.16 -16.52
C LEU A 380 1.51 -11.52 -16.96
N LYS A 381 2.83 -11.64 -17.07
CA LYS A 381 3.49 -12.92 -17.34
C LYS A 381 3.14 -13.94 -16.25
N LEU A 382 3.37 -13.61 -14.99
CA LEU A 382 3.09 -14.52 -13.87
C LEU A 382 1.58 -14.79 -13.74
N TRP A 383 0.73 -13.78 -13.96
CA TRP A 383 -0.72 -13.96 -13.94
C TRP A 383 -1.17 -14.95 -15.02
N ARG A 384 -0.68 -14.83 -16.26
CA ARG A 384 -1.00 -15.76 -17.35
C ARG A 384 -0.54 -17.18 -17.01
N GLU A 385 0.68 -17.32 -16.50
CA GLU A 385 1.22 -18.62 -16.07
C GLU A 385 0.35 -19.28 -14.99
N ASN A 386 -0.14 -18.51 -14.02
CA ASN A 386 -0.86 -19.03 -12.85
C ASN A 386 -2.37 -19.23 -13.06
N TYR A 387 -3.01 -18.40 -13.88
CA TYR A 387 -4.48 -18.38 -14.04
C TYR A 387 -4.98 -18.88 -15.39
N VAL A 388 -4.13 -18.89 -16.42
CA VAL A 388 -4.50 -19.30 -17.78
C VAL A 388 -3.78 -20.59 -18.14
N GLU A 389 -2.44 -20.57 -18.14
CA GLU A 389 -1.64 -21.72 -18.58
C GLU A 389 -1.74 -22.90 -17.63
N SER A 390 -1.92 -22.67 -16.33
CA SER A 390 -2.10 -23.74 -15.33
C SER A 390 -3.28 -24.66 -15.63
N ALA A 391 -4.33 -24.16 -16.30
CA ALA A 391 -5.47 -24.97 -16.71
C ALA A 391 -5.13 -26.02 -17.79
N PHE A 392 -4.06 -25.76 -18.56
CA PHE A 392 -3.59 -26.63 -19.65
C PHE A 392 -2.41 -27.52 -19.25
N ARG A 393 -1.92 -27.41 -18.00
CA ARG A 393 -0.83 -28.24 -17.47
C ARG A 393 -1.32 -29.50 -16.74
N ASN A 394 -2.62 -29.78 -16.81
CA ASN A 394 -3.26 -30.98 -16.24
C ASN A 394 -3.18 -32.18 -17.21
N ASP A 395 -1.98 -32.46 -17.74
CA ASP A 395 -1.66 -33.73 -18.40
C ASP A 395 -0.74 -34.58 -17.50
#